data_AF-A0A958RCM1-F1
#
_entry.id   AF-A0A958RCM1-F1
#
_cell.length_a   1.000
_cell.length_b   1.000
_cell.length_c   1.000
_cell.angle_alpha   90.00
_cell.angle_beta   90.00
_cell.angle_gamma   90.00
#
_symmetry.space_group_name_H-M   'P 1'
#
loop_
_entity.id
_entity.type
_entity.pdbx_description
1 polymer ?
#
loop_
_entity_poly.entity_id
_entity_poly.type
_entity_poly.pdbx_seq_one_letter_code
_entity_poly.pdbx_strand_id
1 'polypeptide(L)'
;MSEKLGSLKWWLMLPAFLVFAFYFPRYLIQTLGADNPWTSYLYLYGFGFFYTGSGVLLILKTGACNLSRPLHRKWFALIVGGFFYFAIAHALWIYLAISIPYKGAL
;
A
#
# COMPACT_ATOMS: atom_id res chain seq x y z
N MET A 1 -19.72 -24.37 -19.45
CA MET A 1 -18.84 -24.64 -18.29
C MET A 1 -17.89 -23.48 -17.94
N SER A 2 -18.04 -22.28 -18.54
CA SER A 2 -17.19 -21.10 -18.26
C SER A 2 -17.75 -20.18 -17.16
N GLU A 3 -19.08 -20.04 -17.05
CA GLU A 3 -19.74 -19.17 -16.05
C GLU A 3 -19.49 -19.56 -14.59
N LYS A 4 -19.55 -20.86 -14.25
CA LYS A 4 -19.37 -21.33 -12.87
C LYS A 4 -17.95 -21.10 -12.34
N LEU A 5 -16.96 -21.05 -13.23
CA LEU A 5 -15.56 -20.83 -12.87
C LEU A 5 -15.26 -19.36 -12.54
N GLY A 6 -16.04 -18.41 -13.09
CA GLY A 6 -15.96 -16.98 -12.77
C GLY A 6 -16.62 -16.64 -11.44
N SER A 7 -17.77 -17.24 -11.15
CA SER A 7 -18.51 -17.07 -9.89
C SER A 7 -17.74 -17.63 -8.68
N LEU A 8 -17.11 -18.81 -8.82
CA LEU A 8 -16.37 -19.47 -7.74
C LEU A 8 -15.11 -18.68 -7.32
N LYS A 9 -14.46 -17.99 -8.26
CA LYS A 9 -13.25 -17.17 -7.97
C LYS A 9 -13.58 -15.94 -7.13
N TRP A 10 -14.70 -15.27 -7.39
CA TRP A 10 -15.14 -14.12 -6.60
C TRP A 10 -15.47 -14.48 -5.16
N TRP A 11 -16.07 -15.65 -4.94
CA TRP A 11 -16.35 -16.20 -3.61
C TRP A 11 -15.10 -16.52 -2.79
N LEU A 12 -13.95 -16.76 -3.42
CA LEU A 12 -12.67 -17.01 -2.73
C LEU A 12 -11.86 -15.73 -2.51
N MET A 13 -12.00 -14.73 -3.39
CA MET A 13 -11.25 -13.47 -3.29
C MET A 13 -11.68 -12.61 -2.09
N LEU A 14 -12.97 -12.55 -1.80
CA LEU A 14 -13.52 -11.76 -0.69
C LEU A 14 -13.04 -12.29 0.69
N PRO A 15 -13.18 -13.59 1.00
CA PRO A 15 -12.64 -14.17 2.24
C PRO A 15 -11.12 -14.05 2.32
N ALA A 16 -10.40 -14.28 1.20
CA ALA A 16 -8.95 -14.14 1.19
C ALA A 16 -8.51 -12.70 1.51
N PHE A 17 -9.20 -11.69 0.98
CA PHE A 17 -8.95 -10.29 1.30
C PHE A 17 -9.26 -9.98 2.76
N LEU A 18 -10.37 -10.48 3.30
CA LEU A 18 -10.74 -10.28 4.71
C LEU A 18 -9.72 -10.94 5.66
N VAL A 19 -9.28 -12.16 5.34
CA VAL A 19 -8.21 -12.85 6.07
C VAL A 19 -6.93 -12.02 6.01
N PHE A 20 -6.52 -11.55 4.82
CA PHE A 20 -5.36 -10.69 4.69
C PHE A 20 -5.49 -9.41 5.51
N ALA A 21 -6.59 -8.67 5.37
CA ALA A 21 -6.83 -7.41 6.09
C ALA A 21 -6.83 -7.58 7.61
N PHE A 22 -7.21 -8.76 8.09
CA PHE A 22 -7.21 -9.08 9.51
C PHE A 22 -5.85 -9.57 10.03
N TYR A 23 -5.17 -10.45 9.28
CA TYR A 23 -3.90 -11.04 9.69
C TYR A 23 -2.72 -10.09 9.50
N PHE A 24 -2.73 -9.29 8.44
CA PHE A 24 -1.63 -8.37 8.12
C PHE A 24 -1.26 -7.40 9.27
N PRO A 25 -2.20 -6.62 9.85
CA PRO A 25 -1.86 -5.74 10.97
C PRO A 25 -1.38 -6.51 12.20
N ARG A 26 -1.93 -7.70 12.46
CA ARG A 26 -1.53 -8.54 13.61
C ARG A 26 -0.13 -9.10 13.45
N TYR A 27 0.21 -9.53 12.24
CA TYR A 27 1.54 -9.98 11.90
C TYR A 27 2.58 -8.87 12.13
N LEU A 28 2.29 -7.63 11.71
CA LEU A 28 3.17 -6.48 11.96
C LEU A 28 3.34 -6.19 13.45
N ILE A 29 2.24 -6.17 14.21
CA ILE A 29 2.29 -5.93 15.67
C ILE A 29 3.08 -7.03 16.39
N GLN A 30 2.90 -8.30 16.01
CA GLN A 30 3.62 -9.43 16.62
C GLN A 30 5.12 -9.43 16.33
N THR A 31 5.53 -8.91 15.18
CA THR A 31 6.94 -8.92 14.75
C THR A 31 7.72 -7.70 15.20
N LEU A 32 7.11 -6.51 15.18
CA LEU A 32 7.79 -5.24 15.42
C LEU A 32 7.38 -4.57 16.74
N GLY A 33 6.25 -4.96 17.35
CA GLY A 33 5.66 -4.28 18.50
C GLY A 33 4.63 -3.22 18.11
N ALA A 34 3.65 -2.94 18.97
CA ALA A 34 2.60 -1.94 18.70
C ALA A 34 3.10 -0.49 18.83
N ASP A 35 4.14 -0.27 19.61
CA ASP A 35 4.79 1.00 19.92
C ASP A 35 5.85 1.41 18.89
N ASN A 36 6.28 0.48 18.04
CA ASN A 36 7.30 0.73 17.05
C ASN A 36 6.74 1.59 15.89
N PRO A 37 7.33 2.75 15.56
CA PRO A 37 6.86 3.61 14.48
C PRO A 37 6.88 2.91 13.11
N TRP A 38 7.75 1.93 12.92
CA TRP A 38 7.81 1.12 11.70
C TRP A 38 6.57 0.24 11.52
N THR A 39 5.90 -0.18 12.60
CA THR A 39 4.65 -0.95 12.56
C THR A 39 3.54 -0.14 11.90
N SER A 40 3.33 1.10 12.38
CA SER A 40 2.34 2.03 11.81
C SER A 40 2.68 2.40 10.37
N TYR A 41 3.96 2.61 10.06
CA TYR A 41 4.44 2.89 8.71
C TYR A 41 4.16 1.73 7.73
N LEU A 42 4.57 0.51 8.09
CA LEU A 42 4.38 -0.67 7.25
C LEU A 42 2.89 -1.03 7.10
N TYR A 43 2.08 -0.75 8.12
CA TYR A 43 0.64 -0.89 7.99
C TYR A 43 0.07 0.08 6.96
N LEU A 44 0.37 1.39 7.11
CA LEU A 44 -0.17 2.43 6.24
C LEU A 44 0.27 2.27 4.79
N TYR A 45 1.57 2.16 4.54
CA TYR A 45 2.10 2.05 3.17
C TYR A 45 2.03 0.63 2.64
N GLY A 46 2.14 -0.42 3.46
CA GLY A 46 1.97 -1.79 3.00
C GLY A 46 0.53 -2.07 2.57
N PHE A 47 -0.44 -1.81 3.44
CA PHE A 47 -1.86 -1.97 3.09
C PHE A 47 -2.29 -0.96 2.01
N GLY A 48 -1.81 0.28 2.11
CA GLY A 48 -2.01 1.32 1.11
C GLY A 48 -1.46 0.96 -0.26
N PHE A 49 -0.34 0.23 -0.34
CA PHE A 49 0.22 -0.27 -1.59
C PHE A 49 -0.69 -1.30 -2.25
N PHE A 50 -1.27 -2.22 -1.49
CA PHE A 50 -2.26 -3.16 -2.03
C PHE A 50 -3.50 -2.44 -2.56
N TYR A 51 -4.02 -1.48 -1.80
CA TYR A 51 -5.21 -0.73 -2.21
C TYR A 51 -4.93 0.14 -3.45
N THR A 52 -3.90 0.98 -3.39
CA THR A 52 -3.51 1.87 -4.50
C THR A 52 -3.10 1.06 -5.73
N GLY A 53 -2.33 -0.01 -5.53
CA GLY A 53 -1.91 -0.94 -6.60
C GLY A 53 -3.10 -1.61 -7.28
N SER A 54 -4.12 -2.03 -6.52
CA SER A 54 -5.35 -2.59 -7.10
C SER A 54 -6.09 -1.57 -7.98
N GLY A 55 -6.16 -0.31 -7.55
CA GLY A 55 -6.74 0.80 -8.33
C GLY A 55 -5.93 1.08 -9.60
N VAL A 56 -4.60 1.12 -9.49
CA VAL A 56 -3.68 1.28 -10.63
C VAL A 56 -3.84 0.14 -11.64
N LEU A 57 -3.93 -1.11 -11.18
CA LEU A 57 -4.20 -2.25 -12.05
C LEU A 57 -5.57 -2.15 -12.72
N LEU A 58 -6.59 -1.68 -12.00
CA LEU A 58 -7.94 -1.51 -12.53
C LEU A 58 -7.99 -0.46 -13.65
N ILE A 59 -7.41 0.74 -13.45
CA ILE A 59 -7.41 1.80 -14.47
C ILE A 59 -6.63 1.42 -15.73
N LEU A 60 -5.61 0.57 -15.60
CA LEU A 60 -4.86 0.03 -16.73
C LEU A 60 -5.69 -1.03 -17.47
N LYS A 61 -6.33 -1.96 -16.73
CA LYS A 61 -7.15 -3.03 -17.31
C LYS A 61 -8.39 -2.50 -18.04
N THR A 62 -9.04 -1.47 -17.52
CA THR A 62 -10.24 -0.89 -18.14
C THR A 62 -9.91 0.04 -19.32
N GLY A 63 -8.62 0.29 -19.60
CA GLY A 63 -8.20 1.25 -20.62
C GLY A 63 -8.50 2.71 -20.28
N ALA A 64 -8.95 3.00 -19.04
CA ALA A 64 -9.19 4.36 -18.56
C ALA A 64 -7.89 5.19 -18.58
N CYS A 65 -6.75 4.55 -18.35
CA CYS A 65 -5.43 5.16 -18.51
C CYS A 65 -4.73 4.65 -19.78
N ASN A 66 -4.65 5.50 -20.81
CA ASN A 66 -3.90 5.19 -22.03
C ASN A 66 -2.47 5.77 -21.94
N LEU A 67 -1.47 4.90 -21.70
CA LEU A 67 -0.06 5.30 -21.55
C LEU A 67 0.58 5.85 -22.83
N SER A 68 -0.03 5.63 -24.01
CA SER A 68 0.41 6.23 -25.27
C SER A 68 0.16 7.74 -25.31
N ARG A 69 -0.78 8.25 -24.50
CA ARG A 69 -1.05 9.69 -24.39
C ARG A 69 -0.11 10.33 -23.36
N PRO A 70 0.65 11.38 -23.71
CA PRO A 70 1.63 11.98 -22.82
C PRO A 70 1.01 12.57 -21.54
N LEU A 71 -0.21 13.10 -21.62
CA LEU A 71 -0.93 13.62 -20.46
C LEU A 71 -1.31 12.51 -19.46
N HIS A 72 -1.85 11.39 -19.95
CA HIS A 72 -2.21 10.25 -19.10
C HIS A 72 -0.98 9.63 -18.46
N ARG A 73 0.15 9.56 -19.20
CA ARG A 73 1.44 9.11 -18.67
C ARG A 73 1.95 10.02 -17.54
N LYS A 74 1.80 11.36 -17.67
CA LYS A 74 2.16 12.30 -16.59
C LYS A 74 1.33 12.07 -15.34
N TRP A 75 0.00 11.94 -15.49
CA TRP A 75 -0.89 11.65 -14.36
C TRP A 75 -0.61 10.30 -13.71
N PHE A 76 -0.37 9.27 -14.50
CA PHE A 76 0.02 7.95 -14.00
C PHE A 76 1.32 8.02 -13.21
N ALA A 77 2.33 8.72 -13.74
CA ALA A 77 3.60 8.93 -13.05
C ALA A 77 3.42 9.73 -11.76
N LEU A 78 2.51 10.71 -11.71
CA LEU A 78 2.19 11.45 -10.48
C LEU A 78 1.50 10.59 -9.43
N ILE A 79 0.57 9.70 -9.81
CA ILE A 79 -0.11 8.80 -8.86
C ILE A 79 0.88 7.81 -8.26
N VAL A 80 1.63 7.11 -9.12
CA VAL A 80 2.60 6.10 -8.68
C VAL A 80 3.78 6.77 -7.97
N GLY A 81 4.34 7.81 -8.58
CA GLY A 81 5.46 8.57 -8.01
C GLY A 81 5.09 9.28 -6.71
N GLY A 82 3.88 9.84 -6.61
CA GLY A 82 3.39 10.48 -5.39
C GLY A 82 3.30 9.49 -4.22
N PHE A 83 2.78 8.28 -4.45
CA PHE A 83 2.76 7.23 -3.43
C PHE A 83 4.18 6.92 -2.91
N PHE A 84 5.13 6.67 -3.80
CA PHE A 84 6.51 6.36 -3.41
C PHE A 84 7.23 7.56 -2.78
N TYR A 85 6.98 8.77 -3.27
CA TYR A 85 7.53 9.99 -2.69
C TYR A 85 7.12 10.13 -1.23
N PHE A 86 5.82 10.01 -0.92
CA PHE A 86 5.36 10.06 0.46
C PHE A 86 5.88 8.90 1.30
N ALA A 87 5.94 7.68 0.75
CA ALA A 87 6.47 6.51 1.45
C ALA A 87 7.95 6.70 1.84
N ILE A 88 8.78 7.20 0.93
CA ILE A 88 10.19 7.46 1.17
C ILE A 88 10.37 8.62 2.15
N ALA A 89 9.68 9.76 1.91
CA ALA A 89 9.78 10.93 2.77
C ALA A 89 9.40 10.60 4.22
N HIS A 90 8.35 9.79 4.43
CA HIS A 90 7.93 9.37 5.76
C HIS A 90 8.92 8.39 6.39
N ALA A 91 9.46 7.41 5.65
CA ALA A 91 10.51 6.53 6.15
C ALA A 91 11.77 7.30 6.59
N LEU A 92 12.17 8.29 5.79
CA LEU A 92 13.27 9.19 6.14
C LEU A 92 12.97 9.97 7.42
N TRP A 93 11.74 10.46 7.59
CA TRP A 93 11.34 11.17 8.81
C TRP A 93 11.38 10.30 10.05
N ILE A 94 10.92 9.04 9.94
CA ILE A 94 11.00 8.06 11.04
C ILE A 94 12.47 7.80 11.40
N TYR A 95 13.31 7.58 10.39
CA TYR A 95 14.74 7.36 10.61
C TYR A 95 15.41 8.55 11.29
N LEU A 96 15.11 9.78 10.84
CA LEU A 96 15.63 11.00 11.46
C LEU A 96 15.13 11.19 12.89
N ALA A 97 13.85 10.90 13.15
CA ALA A 97 13.26 11.03 14.47
C ALA A 97 13.89 10.08 15.51
N ILE A 98 14.26 8.86 15.09
CA ILE A 98 14.89 7.87 15.98
C ILE A 98 16.39 8.13 16.13
N SER A 99 17.06 8.65 15.10
CA SER A 99 18.52 8.84 15.10
C SER A 99 18.99 10.13 15.76
N ILE A 100 18.17 11.20 15.78
CA ILE A 100 18.54 12.48 16.37
C ILE A 100 18.21 12.45 17.87
N PRO A 101 19.22 12.51 18.77
CA PRO A 101 18.96 12.57 20.20
C PRO A 101 18.31 13.91 20.57
N TYR A 102 17.19 13.86 21.30
CA TYR A 102 16.55 15.07 21.80
C TYR A 102 17.40 15.66 22.95
N LYS A 103 17.80 16.93 22.82
CA LYS A 103 18.65 17.61 23.82
C LYS A 103 17.93 17.96 25.14
N GLY A 104 16.64 17.70 25.27
CA GLY A 104 15.83 18.04 26.45
C GLY A 104 15.74 16.94 27.52
N ALA A 105 16.58 15.91 27.42
CA ALA A 105 16.57 14.69 28.24
C ALA A 105 17.53 14.69 29.43
N LEU A 106 18.15 15.84 29.74
CA LEU A 106 19.18 16.00 30.77
C LEU A 106 18.66 16.88 31.89
#